data_AF-A0A4S0RXZ3-F1
#
_entry.id   AF-A0A4S0RXZ3-F1
#
_cell.length_a   1.000
_cell.length_b   1.000
_cell.length_c   1.000
_cell.angle_alpha   90.00
_cell.angle_beta   90.00
_cell.angle_gamma   90.00
#
_symmetry.space_group_name_H-M   'P 1'
#
loop_
_entity.id
_entity.type
_entity.pdbx_description
1 polymer ?
#
loop_
_entity_poly.entity_id
_entity_poly.type
_entity_poly.pdbx_seq_one_letter_code
_entity_poly.pdbx_strand_id
1 'polypeptide(L)'
;MTKLPLPRLRRVPEAFKKELEEYRNAHPTPRSPCIDQTEAEIEAYYRTALLGMSAVVRNTQGHGLLYHVAEIEGTNPARGRVYVKGHGAFYMKHGKNCYHPKGQISLIVPTQLVLQWTQEHPKGEMGYTIFR
;
A
#
# COMPACT_ATOMS: atom_id res chain seq x y z
N MET A 1 -0.16 46.51 -7.36
CA MET A 1 -1.14 45.61 -6.71
C MET A 1 -0.52 45.06 -5.43
N THR A 2 -0.94 45.54 -4.27
CA THR A 2 -0.52 45.03 -2.96
C THR A 2 -1.22 43.70 -2.69
N LYS A 3 -0.46 42.62 -2.48
CA LYS A 3 -1.02 41.32 -2.11
C LYS A 3 -1.64 41.44 -0.71
N LEU A 4 -2.95 41.22 -0.59
CA LEU A 4 -3.61 41.07 0.70
C LEU A 4 -3.02 39.86 1.43
N PRO A 5 -2.69 39.98 2.73
CA PRO A 5 -2.21 38.84 3.50
C PRO A 5 -3.32 37.79 3.59
N LEU A 6 -2.93 36.52 3.46
CA LEU A 6 -3.87 35.41 3.64
C LEU A 6 -4.46 35.46 5.05
N PRO A 7 -5.78 35.24 5.20
CA PRO A 7 -6.42 35.19 6.51
C PRO A 7 -5.79 34.07 7.35
N ARG A 8 -5.48 34.38 8.61
CA ARG A 8 -4.98 33.37 9.54
C ARG A 8 -6.11 32.39 9.87
N LEU A 9 -5.92 31.11 9.51
CA LEU A 9 -6.82 30.05 9.94
C LEU A 9 -6.89 30.04 11.48
N ARG A 10 -8.10 29.88 12.03
CA ARG A 10 -8.32 29.80 13.47
C ARG A 10 -7.56 28.58 14.00
N ARG A 11 -6.71 28.79 15.01
CA ARG A 11 -5.99 27.68 15.66
C ARG A 11 -7.01 26.74 16.31
N VAL A 12 -6.83 25.45 16.11
CA VAL A 12 -7.60 24.41 16.79
C VAL A 12 -7.31 24.50 18.30
N PRO A 13 -8.34 24.59 19.16
CA PRO A 13 -8.14 24.62 20.62
C PRO A 13 -7.37 23.40 21.11
N GLU A 14 -6.52 23.59 22.12
CA GLU A 14 -5.69 22.50 22.66
C GLU A 14 -6.53 21.37 23.26
N ALA A 15 -7.67 21.71 23.86
CA ALA A 15 -8.65 20.73 24.36
C ALA A 15 -9.15 19.78 23.26
N PHE A 16 -9.44 20.30 22.06
CA PHE A 16 -9.90 19.47 20.94
C PHE A 16 -8.80 18.52 20.44
N LYS A 17 -7.53 18.96 20.45
CA LYS A 17 -6.42 18.07 20.11
C LYS A 17 -6.29 16.92 21.10
N LYS A 18 -6.43 17.23 22.40
CA LYS A 18 -6.38 16.25 23.47
C LYS A 18 -7.53 15.23 23.37
N GLU A 19 -8.75 15.70 23.14
CA GLU A 19 -9.91 14.82 22.91
C GLU A 19 -9.71 13.91 21.68
N LEU A 20 -9.17 14.45 20.58
CA LEU A 20 -8.87 13.68 19.39
C LEU A 20 -7.78 12.63 19.63
N GLU A 21 -6.77 12.95 20.44
CA GLU A 21 -5.70 12.03 20.83
C GLU A 21 -6.23 10.91 21.73
N GLU A 22 -7.04 11.24 22.75
CA GLU A 22 -7.72 10.27 23.61
C GLU A 22 -8.61 9.32 22.77
N TYR A 23 -9.37 9.86 21.81
CA TYR A 23 -10.19 9.05 20.90
C TYR A 23 -9.35 8.09 20.05
N ARG A 24 -8.23 8.55 19.48
CA ARG A 24 -7.32 7.72 18.66
C ARG A 24 -6.65 6.62 19.48
N ASN A 25 -6.29 6.91 20.73
CA ASN A 25 -5.70 5.93 21.62
C ASN A 25 -6.74 4.86 22.03
N ALA A 26 -8.00 5.26 22.22
CA ALA A 26 -9.08 4.33 22.51
C ALA A 26 -9.52 3.49 21.28
N HIS A 27 -9.33 4.01 20.06
CA HIS A 27 -9.74 3.37 18.81
C HIS A 27 -8.55 3.25 17.85
N PRO A 28 -7.60 2.33 18.12
CA PRO A 28 -6.43 2.20 17.29
C PRO A 28 -6.82 1.81 15.86
N THR A 29 -6.28 2.54 14.88
CA THR A 29 -6.47 2.22 13.47
C THR A 29 -5.92 0.82 13.17
N PRO A 30 -6.71 -0.09 12.59
CA PRO A 30 -6.23 -1.41 12.23
C PRO A 30 -5.06 -1.33 11.25
N ARG A 31 -4.10 -2.24 11.40
CA ARG A 31 -2.87 -2.27 10.59
C ARG A 31 -3.05 -3.17 9.39
N SER A 32 -2.49 -2.74 8.26
CA SER A 32 -2.41 -3.54 7.04
C SER A 32 -1.66 -4.86 7.30
N PRO A 33 -2.13 -6.01 6.77
CA PRO A 33 -1.46 -7.31 6.93
C PRO A 33 -0.03 -7.37 6.38
N CYS A 34 0.36 -6.43 5.51
CA CYS A 34 1.69 -6.32 4.95
C CYS A 34 2.51 -5.15 5.53
N ILE A 35 2.07 -4.54 6.65
CA ILE A 35 2.67 -3.31 7.18
C ILE A 35 4.17 -3.48 7.49
N ASP A 36 4.57 -4.66 7.96
CA ASP A 36 5.94 -4.96 8.35
C ASP A 36 6.82 -5.51 7.21
N GLN A 37 6.26 -5.70 6.02
CA GLN A 37 7.05 -6.11 4.85
C GLN A 37 7.95 -4.98 4.36
N THR A 38 9.22 -5.30 4.17
CA THR A 38 10.28 -4.39 3.75
C THR A 38 10.50 -4.44 2.24
N GLU A 39 11.11 -3.39 1.68
CA GLU A 39 11.51 -3.38 0.26
C GLU A 39 12.48 -4.54 -0.05
N ALA A 40 13.34 -4.92 0.90
CA ALA A 40 14.29 -6.03 0.76
C ALA A 40 13.58 -7.41 0.66
N GLU A 41 12.54 -7.64 1.46
CA GLU A 41 11.74 -8.88 1.38
C GLU A 41 10.97 -8.97 0.06
N ILE A 42 10.38 -7.85 -0.36
CA ILE A 42 9.70 -7.74 -1.67
C ILE A 42 10.71 -8.03 -2.79
N GLU A 43 11.88 -7.42 -2.74
CA GLU A 43 12.94 -7.62 -3.72
C GLU A 43 13.41 -9.07 -3.77
N ALA A 44 13.71 -9.67 -2.62
CA ALA A 44 14.15 -11.07 -2.54
C ALA A 44 13.12 -12.03 -3.15
N TYR A 45 11.83 -11.82 -2.85
CA TYR A 45 10.75 -12.60 -3.44
C TYR A 45 10.69 -12.45 -4.96
N TYR A 46 10.53 -11.21 -5.47
CA TYR A 46 10.27 -11.00 -6.89
C TYR A 46 11.51 -11.17 -7.80
N ARG A 47 12.73 -11.16 -7.25
CA ARG A 47 13.94 -11.51 -8.01
C ARG A 47 14.07 -13.01 -8.27
N THR A 48 13.48 -13.84 -7.43
CA THR A 48 13.53 -15.31 -7.55
C THR A 48 12.24 -15.89 -8.12
N ALA A 49 11.22 -15.05 -8.33
CA ALA A 49 9.91 -15.49 -8.78
C ALA A 49 9.92 -15.95 -10.25
N LEU A 50 9.18 -17.04 -10.49
CA LEU A 50 9.00 -17.68 -11.79
C LEU A 50 7.64 -17.31 -12.39
N LEU A 51 7.49 -17.56 -13.70
CA LEU A 51 6.20 -17.43 -14.37
C LEU A 51 5.17 -18.37 -13.73
N GLY A 52 3.93 -17.90 -13.62
CA GLY A 52 2.83 -18.63 -12.99
C GLY A 52 2.84 -18.62 -11.45
N MET A 53 3.92 -18.13 -10.80
CA MET A 53 3.88 -17.93 -9.35
C MET A 53 2.91 -16.81 -8.98
N SER A 54 2.35 -16.90 -7.77
CA SER A 54 1.46 -15.88 -7.24
C SER A 54 2.20 -14.56 -7.02
N ALA A 55 1.56 -13.47 -7.41
CA ALA A 55 1.89 -12.12 -7.02
C ALA A 55 0.69 -11.53 -6.28
N VAL A 56 0.94 -10.63 -5.34
CA VAL A 56 -0.12 -9.87 -4.69
C VAL A 56 0.11 -8.38 -4.89
N VAL A 57 -0.91 -7.73 -5.45
CA VAL A 57 -0.93 -6.29 -5.69
C VAL A 57 -1.77 -5.63 -4.61
N ARG A 58 -1.15 -4.78 -3.81
CA ARG A 58 -1.85 -3.87 -2.88
C ARG A 58 -2.27 -2.62 -3.63
N ASN A 59 -3.53 -2.25 -3.48
CA ASN A 59 -4.10 -0.98 -3.91
C ASN A 59 -4.57 -0.19 -2.67
N THR A 60 -4.16 1.08 -2.57
CA THR A 60 -4.56 2.00 -1.50
C THR A 60 -5.26 3.26 -2.00
N GLN A 61 -5.81 3.22 -3.22
CA GLN A 61 -6.54 4.33 -3.81
C GLN A 61 -7.84 4.59 -3.05
N GLY A 62 -8.20 5.87 -2.90
CA GLY A 62 -9.47 6.25 -2.26
C GLY A 62 -9.55 5.93 -0.77
N HIS A 63 -8.42 5.75 -0.07
CA HIS A 63 -8.36 5.35 1.35
C HIS A 63 -8.83 3.93 1.66
N GLY A 64 -9.10 3.10 0.65
CA GLY A 64 -9.39 1.67 0.82
C GLY A 64 -8.13 0.84 0.70
N LEU A 65 -7.97 -0.16 1.56
CA LEU A 65 -6.97 -1.21 1.42
C LEU A 65 -7.59 -2.37 0.64
N LEU A 66 -6.99 -2.73 -0.49
CA LEU A 66 -7.41 -3.86 -1.31
C LEU A 66 -6.18 -4.64 -1.76
N TYR A 67 -6.31 -5.96 -1.82
CA TYR A 67 -5.28 -6.85 -2.36
C TYR A 67 -5.85 -7.69 -3.50
N HIS A 68 -5.13 -7.75 -4.60
CA HIS A 68 -5.42 -8.63 -5.71
C HIS A 68 -4.38 -9.74 -5.77
N VAL A 69 -4.82 -10.99 -5.67
CA VAL A 69 -3.99 -12.16 -5.94
C VAL A 69 -4.03 -12.42 -7.45
N ALA A 70 -2.87 -12.43 -8.08
CA ALA A 70 -2.71 -12.63 -9.52
C ALA A 70 -1.48 -13.50 -9.79
N GLU A 71 -1.23 -13.78 -11.07
CA GLU A 71 -0.08 -14.57 -11.51
C GLU A 71 0.99 -13.66 -12.13
N ILE A 72 2.24 -14.07 -11.98
CA ILE A 72 3.36 -13.50 -12.72
C ILE A 72 3.30 -14.02 -14.16
N GLU A 73 3.14 -13.10 -15.12
CA GLU A 73 3.05 -13.42 -16.55
C GLU A 73 4.35 -13.12 -17.31
N GLY A 74 5.30 -12.43 -16.67
CA GLY A 74 6.57 -12.07 -17.29
C GLY A 74 7.60 -11.57 -16.28
N THR A 75 8.88 -11.66 -16.65
CA THR A 75 9.97 -11.00 -15.93
C THR A 75 10.92 -10.33 -16.93
N ASN A 76 11.53 -9.22 -16.53
CA ASN A 76 12.63 -8.57 -17.26
C ASN A 76 13.72 -8.19 -16.24
N PRO A 77 14.64 -9.12 -15.93
CA PRO A 77 15.71 -8.90 -14.96
C PRO A 77 16.64 -7.73 -15.33
N ALA A 78 16.92 -7.54 -16.63
CA ALA A 78 17.77 -6.45 -17.11
C ALA A 78 17.20 -5.06 -16.77
N ARG A 79 15.87 -4.92 -16.67
CA ARG A 79 15.19 -3.70 -16.22
C ARG A 79 14.73 -3.75 -14.76
N GLY A 80 14.98 -4.86 -14.07
CA GLY A 80 14.52 -5.12 -12.71
C GLY A 80 12.99 -5.07 -12.59
N ARG A 81 12.27 -5.67 -13.56
CA ARG A 81 10.80 -5.63 -13.63
C ARG A 81 10.16 -7.01 -13.60
N VAL A 82 9.00 -7.09 -12.96
CA VAL A 82 8.08 -8.22 -13.04
C VAL A 82 6.76 -7.73 -13.65
N TYR A 83 6.10 -8.59 -14.40
CA TYR A 83 4.81 -8.32 -15.03
C TYR A 83 3.75 -9.21 -14.39
N VAL A 84 2.69 -8.60 -13.90
CA VAL A 84 1.61 -9.27 -13.19
C VAL A 84 0.34 -9.18 -14.02
N LYS A 85 -0.27 -10.34 -14.24
CA LYS A 85 -1.46 -10.49 -15.07
C LYS A 85 -2.57 -9.55 -14.63
N GLY A 86 -3.06 -8.71 -15.54
CA GLY A 86 -4.11 -7.72 -15.28
C GLY A 86 -3.66 -6.47 -14.51
N HIS A 87 -2.38 -6.37 -14.11
CA HIS A 87 -1.86 -5.26 -13.30
C HIS A 87 -0.60 -4.58 -13.89
N GLY A 88 0.01 -5.18 -14.92
CA GLY A 88 1.12 -4.59 -15.66
C GLY A 88 2.47 -4.74 -14.95
N ALA A 89 3.36 -3.76 -15.15
CA ALA A 89 4.76 -3.86 -14.75
C ALA A 89 5.05 -3.21 -13.39
N PHE A 90 5.92 -3.86 -12.62
CA PHE A 90 6.38 -3.41 -11.31
C PHE A 90 7.88 -3.54 -11.18
N TYR A 91 8.50 -2.64 -10.41
CA TYR A 91 9.91 -2.74 -10.08
C TYR A 91 10.14 -3.80 -9.00
N MET A 92 10.99 -4.79 -9.26
CA MET A 92 11.33 -5.85 -8.30
C MET A 92 11.94 -5.28 -7.01
N LYS A 93 12.80 -4.26 -7.12
CA LYS A 93 13.56 -3.70 -5.99
C LYS A 93 12.74 -3.12 -4.82
N HIS A 94 11.50 -2.70 -5.08
CA HIS A 94 10.64 -2.08 -4.05
C HIS A 94 9.15 -2.29 -4.32
N GLY A 95 8.79 -3.14 -5.28
CA GLY A 95 7.42 -3.47 -5.62
C GLY A 95 6.56 -2.36 -6.22
N LYS A 96 7.07 -1.15 -6.45
CA LYS A 96 6.22 -0.03 -6.94
C LYS A 96 5.83 -0.27 -8.39
N ASN A 97 4.58 0.01 -8.73
CA ASN A 97 4.11 -0.03 -10.11
C ASN A 97 4.89 0.98 -10.98
N CYS A 98 5.25 0.60 -12.21
CA CYS A 98 6.05 1.45 -13.09
C CYS A 98 5.30 2.67 -13.65
N TYR A 99 3.97 2.67 -13.61
CA TYR A 99 3.14 3.65 -14.30
C TYR A 99 2.15 4.36 -13.37
N HIS A 100 1.96 3.87 -12.14
CA HIS A 100 1.00 4.46 -11.21
C HIS A 100 1.64 5.58 -10.36
N PRO A 101 1.02 6.77 -10.26
CA PRO A 101 1.53 7.84 -9.43
C PRO A 101 1.49 7.46 -7.93
N LYS A 102 2.45 8.01 -7.18
CA LYS A 102 2.48 8.05 -5.70
C LYS A 102 2.49 6.70 -4.96
N GLY A 103 2.78 5.59 -5.64
CA GLY A 103 2.94 4.28 -4.98
C GLY A 103 1.67 3.71 -4.34
N GLN A 104 0.49 4.20 -4.75
CA GLN A 104 -0.80 3.67 -4.30
C GLN A 104 -1.06 2.24 -4.78
N ILE A 105 -0.38 1.81 -5.85
CA ILE A 105 -0.37 0.44 -6.32
C ILE A 105 1.05 -0.11 -6.20
N SER A 106 1.21 -1.19 -5.42
CA SER A 106 2.49 -1.81 -5.15
C SER A 106 2.38 -3.32 -4.97
N LEU A 107 3.41 -4.05 -5.35
CA LEU A 107 3.58 -5.44 -4.98
C LEU A 107 3.91 -5.57 -3.49
N ILE A 108 3.45 -6.68 -2.94
CA ILE A 108 3.81 -7.18 -1.62
C ILE A 108 4.14 -8.66 -1.74
N VAL A 109 4.76 -9.25 -0.72
CA VAL A 109 5.01 -10.69 -0.62
C VAL A 109 3.70 -11.43 -0.27
N PRO A 110 3.32 -12.51 -0.99
CA PRO A 110 2.10 -13.30 -0.74
C PRO A 110 2.16 -14.11 0.58
N THR A 111 2.26 -13.44 1.72
CA THR A 111 2.29 -14.11 3.03
C THR A 111 0.92 -14.69 3.38
N GLN A 112 0.90 -15.69 4.26
CA GLN A 112 -0.35 -16.33 4.70
C GLN A 112 -1.37 -15.32 5.24
N LEU A 113 -0.92 -14.33 6.02
CA LEU A 113 -1.79 -13.27 6.55
C LEU A 113 -2.46 -12.46 5.45
N VAL A 114 -1.73 -12.12 4.38
CA VAL A 114 -2.31 -11.35 3.27
C VAL A 114 -3.27 -12.22 2.47
N LEU A 115 -2.94 -13.49 2.24
CA LEU A 115 -3.80 -14.42 1.52
C LEU A 115 -5.10 -14.76 2.27
N GLN A 116 -5.07 -14.83 3.60
CA GLN A 116 -6.28 -14.96 4.41
C GLN A 116 -7.12 -13.69 4.34
N TRP A 117 -6.48 -12.53 4.51
CA TRP A 117 -7.17 -11.25 4.44
C TRP A 117 -7.88 -11.04 3.09
N THR A 118 -7.29 -11.46 1.97
CA THR A 118 -7.95 -11.34 0.66
C THR A 118 -9.21 -12.21 0.54
N GLN A 119 -9.28 -13.33 1.25
CA GLN A 119 -10.46 -14.20 1.29
C GLN A 119 -11.56 -13.62 2.18
N GLU A 120 -11.18 -13.04 3.32
CA GLU A 120 -12.10 -12.41 4.27
C GLU A 120 -12.65 -11.08 3.72
N HIS A 121 -11.85 -10.34 2.96
CA HIS A 121 -12.16 -9.00 2.48
C HIS A 121 -12.00 -8.87 0.95
N PRO A 122 -12.76 -9.63 0.14
CA PRO A 122 -12.56 -9.71 -1.32
C PRO A 122 -12.80 -8.39 -2.07
N LYS A 123 -13.50 -7.43 -1.44
CA LYS A 123 -13.76 -6.08 -1.99
C LYS A 123 -12.88 -4.98 -1.38
N GLY A 124 -11.98 -5.36 -0.47
CA GLY A 124 -11.17 -4.42 0.31
C GLY A 124 -11.96 -3.77 1.44
N GLU A 125 -11.25 -3.03 2.29
CA GLU A 125 -11.82 -2.32 3.44
C GLU A 125 -11.19 -0.94 3.65
N MET A 126 -11.96 -0.07 4.30
CA MET A 126 -11.53 1.28 4.64
C MET A 126 -10.94 1.33 6.05
N GLY A 127 -10.18 2.38 6.37
CA GLY A 127 -9.75 2.65 7.73
C GLY A 127 -8.54 1.84 8.20
N TYR A 128 -7.77 1.25 7.30
CA TYR A 128 -6.51 0.60 7.61
C TYR A 128 -5.33 1.55 7.44
N THR A 129 -4.35 1.48 8.35
CA THR A 129 -3.05 2.15 8.16
C THR A 129 -2.08 1.25 7.41
N ILE A 130 -1.36 1.84 6.46
CA ILE A 130 -0.22 1.24 5.75
C ILE A 130 1.12 1.82 6.20
N PHE A 131 1.08 2.81 7.11
CA PHE A 131 2.26 3.47 7.64
C PHE A 131 2.59 2.84 8.99
N ARG A 132 3.86 2.42 9.13
CA ARG A 132 4.44 1.96 10.40
C ARG A 132 4.56 3.10 11.38
#